data_AF-A0A7R7VST3-F1
#
_entry.id   AF-A0A7R7VST3-F1
#
_cell.length_a   1.000
_cell.length_b   1.000
_cell.length_c   1.000
_cell.angle_alpha   90.00
_cell.angle_beta   90.00
_cell.angle_gamma   90.00
#
_symmetry.space_group_name_H-M   'P 1'
#
loop_
_entity.id
_entity.type
_entity.pdbx_description
1 polymer ?
#
loop_
_entity_poly.entity_id
_entity_poly.type
_entity_poly.pdbx_seq_one_letter_code
_entity_poly.pdbx_strand_id
1 'polypeptide(L)'
;MVRLSTRQMPWRPCGSGSSSRGWLPPSTGSHGLRTFGKRIQNTTTSLGYIYWSDDQQTLSYKELHLTMAGLRGFVRTQVELAQVELEGLFLLHEEETREAVVPRLALVELADDPTNNRRGWNFLQDHRTRAALPTTGEQWLMDRVVATDWLRAEWVGVRPHDHQVMWHTTVVDAYLGQVDQFLERLLLLMHLTAGQPARATELLGIRHSNTVCGQHRNLFIEHGVVSLVTAYHKGYSMTGSTKIIHRYLPAEVSELVVYYLWLILPFARAVQALAHGTRQARSPFLWPRGPNLAAGAWDSGRLRGVLQREAHIHLQTKLNVISWRHAAIAISRAHLQCGGFKRDYSADDGLIDQQAGHGSWAAGTVYARGLQEAPGHIQARRVQYRAISREWHAFLGFQVSLGPRKRGWGEGKGEEPAAKRQRQQQPYVTVEMKEN
;
A
#
# COMPACT_ATOMS: atom_id res chain seq x y z
N MET A 1 47.01 -19.12 -48.95
CA MET A 1 47.99 -19.83 -48.11
C MET A 1 48.92 -18.78 -47.51
N VAL A 2 48.98 -18.73 -46.17
CA VAL A 2 50.11 -18.23 -45.36
C VAL A 2 50.37 -16.71 -45.31
N ARG A 3 50.36 -16.22 -44.06
CA ARG A 3 50.82 -14.91 -43.54
C ARG A 3 52.25 -14.58 -43.95
N LEU A 4 52.56 -13.30 -44.09
CA LEU A 4 53.85 -12.62 -43.80
C LEU A 4 53.52 -11.11 -43.77
N SER A 5 54.15 -10.19 -43.05
CA SER A 5 55.09 -10.16 -41.93
C SER A 5 55.20 -8.68 -41.54
N THR A 6 55.39 -8.42 -40.26
CA THR A 6 55.71 -7.14 -39.62
C THR A 6 56.94 -6.42 -40.20
N ARG A 7 56.94 -5.08 -40.21
CA ARG A 7 58.14 -4.24 -39.95
C ARG A 7 57.77 -2.84 -39.44
N GLN A 8 58.53 -2.39 -38.44
CA GLN A 8 58.42 -1.15 -37.67
C GLN A 8 59.07 0.07 -38.38
N MET A 9 58.42 1.25 -38.20
CA MET A 9 58.91 2.63 -37.88
C MET A 9 60.26 3.16 -38.45
N PRO A 10 60.38 4.46 -38.80
CA PRO A 10 60.53 5.51 -37.78
C PRO A 10 60.01 6.94 -38.10
N TRP A 11 60.02 7.73 -37.02
CA TRP A 11 59.64 9.12 -36.82
C TRP A 11 60.50 10.18 -37.55
N ARG A 12 59.91 11.34 -37.92
CA ARG A 12 60.22 12.68 -37.34
C ARG A 12 59.32 13.81 -37.92
N PRO A 13 59.24 14.99 -37.23
CA PRO A 13 58.09 15.91 -37.23
C PRO A 13 58.34 17.27 -37.92
N CYS A 14 57.29 18.06 -38.16
CA CYS A 14 57.30 19.54 -38.19
C CYS A 14 55.89 20.12 -38.39
N GLY A 15 55.63 21.31 -37.82
CA GLY A 15 54.62 22.25 -38.31
C GLY A 15 53.42 22.53 -37.39
N SER A 16 53.53 23.61 -36.61
CA SER A 16 52.48 24.25 -35.82
C SER A 16 51.41 24.95 -36.67
N GLY A 17 50.16 24.91 -36.20
CA GLY A 17 49.06 25.71 -36.75
C GLY A 17 47.81 25.62 -35.87
N SER A 18 47.59 26.62 -35.02
CA SER A 18 46.41 26.78 -34.17
C SER A 18 45.18 27.22 -34.98
N SER A 19 44.04 26.55 -34.84
CA SER A 19 42.71 27.18 -34.84
C SER A 19 41.60 26.17 -34.52
N SER A 20 40.96 26.41 -33.37
CA SER A 20 39.68 25.92 -32.87
C SER A 20 38.77 25.10 -33.79
N ARG A 21 38.61 23.81 -33.46
CA ARG A 21 37.33 23.08 -33.59
C ARG A 21 37.17 22.18 -32.37
N GLY A 22 36.27 22.57 -31.47
CA GLY A 22 35.89 21.79 -30.30
C GLY A 22 35.24 20.48 -30.74
N TRP A 23 35.96 19.38 -30.51
CA TRP A 23 35.38 18.04 -30.53
C TRP A 23 34.55 17.87 -29.26
N LEU A 24 33.21 17.81 -29.41
CA LEU A 24 32.34 17.33 -28.34
C LEU A 24 32.67 15.85 -28.06
N PRO A 25 32.80 15.43 -26.79
CA PRO A 25 33.03 14.03 -26.45
C PRO A 25 31.81 13.16 -26.81
N PRO A 26 31.97 11.84 -27.07
CA PRO A 26 30.90 10.96 -27.57
C PRO A 26 29.74 10.71 -26.58
N SER A 27 29.71 11.39 -25.43
CA SER A 27 28.76 11.15 -24.34
C SER A 27 27.41 11.86 -24.50
N THR A 28 27.30 12.85 -25.38
CA THR A 28 26.04 13.59 -25.62
C THR A 28 25.08 12.83 -26.53
N GLY A 29 25.59 12.08 -27.51
CA GLY A 29 24.78 11.23 -28.39
C GLY A 29 24.11 10.06 -27.67
N SER A 30 24.82 9.42 -26.73
CA SER A 30 24.29 8.31 -25.94
C SER A 30 23.22 8.75 -24.93
N HIS A 31 23.38 9.91 -24.30
CA HIS A 31 22.35 10.50 -23.44
C HIS A 31 21.13 10.97 -24.23
N GLY A 32 21.33 11.54 -25.42
CA GLY A 32 20.25 11.93 -26.34
C GLY A 32 19.44 10.73 -26.83
N LEU A 33 20.11 9.66 -27.29
CA LEU A 33 19.47 8.40 -27.71
C LEU A 33 18.79 7.67 -26.56
N ARG A 34 19.33 7.73 -25.34
CA ARG A 34 18.70 7.12 -24.16
C ARG A 34 17.48 7.92 -23.69
N THR A 35 17.53 9.25 -23.79
CA THR A 35 16.39 10.14 -23.48
C THR A 35 15.32 10.06 -24.55
N PHE A 36 15.71 9.96 -25.82
CA PHE A 36 14.83 9.72 -26.96
C PHE A 36 14.22 8.31 -26.92
N GLY A 37 15.01 7.29 -26.59
CA GLY A 37 14.54 5.93 -26.32
C GLY A 37 13.60 5.86 -25.12
N LYS A 38 13.84 6.66 -24.06
CA LYS A 38 12.89 6.85 -22.95
C LYS A 38 11.62 7.56 -23.38
N ARG A 39 11.72 8.56 -24.27
CA ARG A 39 10.56 9.29 -24.80
C ARG A 39 9.73 8.39 -25.70
N ILE A 40 10.36 7.61 -26.57
CA ILE A 40 9.72 6.54 -27.35
C ILE A 40 9.19 5.45 -26.42
N GLN A 41 9.88 5.00 -25.37
CA GLN A 41 9.30 4.02 -24.42
C GLN A 41 8.14 4.60 -23.59
N ASN A 42 8.14 5.92 -23.34
CA ASN A 42 7.08 6.62 -22.62
C ASN A 42 5.85 6.86 -23.52
N THR A 43 6.05 7.09 -24.82
CA THR A 43 4.99 7.35 -25.82
C THR A 43 4.57 6.08 -26.58
N THR A 44 5.46 5.09 -26.68
CA THR A 44 5.34 3.83 -27.42
C THR A 44 5.45 2.69 -26.42
N THR A 45 4.29 2.13 -26.12
CA THR A 45 4.08 0.99 -25.22
C THR A 45 4.66 -0.28 -25.86
N SER A 46 5.91 -0.62 -25.59
CA SER A 46 6.45 -1.93 -25.99
C SER A 46 6.07 -3.00 -24.96
N LEU A 47 5.43 -4.08 -25.45
CA LEU A 47 4.98 -5.32 -24.79
C LEU A 47 3.60 -5.30 -24.09
N GLY A 48 2.56 -5.38 -24.94
CA GLY A 48 1.18 -5.73 -24.60
C GLY A 48 0.26 -4.52 -24.62
N TYR A 49 -0.37 -4.24 -25.76
CA TYR A 49 -1.40 -3.21 -25.86
C TYR A 49 -2.54 -3.55 -24.90
N ILE A 50 -2.78 -2.65 -23.95
CA ILE A 50 -4.03 -2.64 -23.20
C ILE A 50 -5.07 -2.07 -24.15
N TYR A 51 -6.06 -2.87 -24.49
CA TYR A 51 -7.17 -2.46 -25.35
C TYR A 51 -8.34 -2.03 -24.48
N TRP A 52 -8.93 -0.90 -24.84
CA TRP A 52 -10.16 -0.39 -24.26
C TRP A 52 -11.29 -0.51 -25.27
N SER A 53 -12.49 -0.80 -24.80
CA SER A 53 -13.71 -0.48 -25.56
C SER A 53 -13.85 1.04 -25.72
N ASP A 54 -14.60 1.48 -26.72
CA ASP A 54 -14.78 2.91 -27.03
C ASP A 54 -15.36 3.70 -25.83
N ASP A 55 -16.21 3.06 -25.03
CA ASP A 55 -16.80 3.61 -23.81
C ASP A 55 -15.90 3.53 -22.56
N GLN A 56 -14.68 2.99 -22.71
CA GLN A 56 -13.73 2.71 -21.64
C GLN A 56 -14.31 1.85 -20.51
N GLN A 57 -15.35 1.04 -20.75
CA GLN A 57 -15.91 0.15 -19.73
C GLN A 57 -15.35 -1.27 -19.77
N THR A 58 -14.62 -1.64 -20.82
CA THR A 58 -14.01 -2.96 -20.97
C THR A 58 -12.52 -2.83 -21.25
N LEU A 59 -11.71 -3.51 -20.43
CA LEU A 59 -10.26 -3.61 -20.56
C LEU A 59 -9.89 -5.02 -20.99
N SER A 60 -9.06 -5.12 -22.04
CA SER A 60 -8.43 -6.38 -22.45
C SER A 60 -6.91 -6.26 -22.44
N TYR A 61 -6.24 -7.22 -21.79
CA TYR A 61 -4.78 -7.28 -21.72
C TYR A 61 -4.29 -8.73 -21.59
N LYS A 62 -3.67 -9.26 -22.65
CA LYS A 62 -3.32 -10.69 -22.75
C LYS A 62 -4.59 -11.55 -22.54
N GLU A 63 -4.59 -12.46 -21.57
CA GLU A 63 -5.74 -13.32 -21.22
C GLU A 63 -6.73 -12.64 -20.23
N LEU A 64 -6.44 -11.41 -19.78
CA LEU A 64 -7.33 -10.66 -18.92
C LEU A 64 -8.38 -9.96 -19.77
N HIS A 65 -9.64 -10.26 -19.49
CA HIS A 65 -10.80 -9.52 -19.98
C HIS A 65 -11.61 -9.06 -18.77
N LEU A 66 -11.81 -7.76 -18.63
CA LEU A 66 -12.37 -7.17 -17.43
C LEU A 66 -13.29 -6.00 -17.77
N THR A 67 -14.55 -6.10 -17.38
CA THR A 67 -15.45 -4.94 -17.39
C THR A 67 -15.31 -4.15 -16.09
N MET A 68 -15.51 -2.84 -16.12
CA MET A 68 -15.43 -2.00 -14.91
C MET A 68 -16.56 -2.35 -13.92
N ALA A 69 -17.73 -2.72 -14.44
CA ALA A 69 -18.83 -3.25 -13.63
C ALA A 69 -18.47 -4.60 -12.99
N GLY A 70 -17.85 -5.51 -13.75
CA GLY A 70 -17.35 -6.79 -13.24
C GLY A 70 -16.29 -6.61 -12.17
N LEU A 71 -15.34 -5.68 -12.35
CA LEU A 71 -14.34 -5.35 -11.33
C LEU A 71 -14.98 -4.85 -10.02
N ARG A 72 -15.94 -3.91 -10.11
CA ARG A 72 -16.66 -3.41 -8.94
C ARG A 72 -17.46 -4.51 -8.24
N GLY A 73 -18.13 -5.37 -9.01
CA GLY A 73 -18.85 -6.54 -8.51
C GLY A 73 -17.91 -7.50 -7.79
N PHE A 74 -16.77 -7.82 -8.41
CA PHE A 74 -15.75 -8.68 -7.83
C PHE A 74 -15.22 -8.14 -6.51
N VAL A 75 -14.79 -6.88 -6.45
CA VAL A 75 -14.29 -6.27 -5.21
C VAL A 75 -15.36 -6.30 -4.11
N ARG A 76 -16.62 -6.00 -4.45
CA ARG A 76 -17.73 -6.07 -3.50
C ARG A 76 -17.95 -7.49 -2.96
N THR A 77 -18.00 -8.49 -3.82
CA THR A 77 -18.12 -9.90 -3.40
C THR A 77 -16.97 -10.33 -2.51
N GLN A 78 -15.74 -9.90 -2.81
CA GLN A 78 -14.60 -10.22 -1.94
C GLN A 78 -14.69 -9.55 -0.57
N VAL A 79 -15.28 -8.35 -0.48
CA VAL A 79 -15.56 -7.67 0.80
C VAL A 79 -16.66 -8.40 1.58
N GLU A 80 -17.76 -8.78 0.92
CA GLU A 80 -18.86 -9.54 1.52
C GLU A 80 -18.36 -10.87 2.09
N LEU A 81 -17.59 -11.63 1.31
CA LEU A 81 -16.98 -12.88 1.78
C LEU A 81 -16.04 -12.66 2.96
N ALA A 82 -15.22 -11.60 2.94
CA ALA A 82 -14.34 -11.29 4.07
C ALA A 82 -15.10 -10.90 5.34
N GLN A 83 -16.26 -10.25 5.22
CA GLN A 83 -17.12 -9.93 6.36
C GLN A 83 -17.74 -11.19 6.96
N VAL A 84 -18.23 -12.12 6.13
CA VAL A 84 -18.72 -13.44 6.58
C VAL A 84 -17.62 -14.25 7.26
N GLU A 85 -16.43 -14.30 6.64
CA GLU A 85 -15.26 -14.97 7.21
C GLU A 85 -14.89 -14.34 8.57
N LEU A 86 -14.87 -13.01 8.69
CA LEU A 86 -14.62 -12.31 9.96
C LEU A 86 -15.69 -12.59 11.01
N GLU A 87 -16.96 -12.63 10.61
CA GLU A 87 -18.08 -12.90 11.51
C GLU A 87 -17.99 -14.28 12.14
N GLY A 88 -17.61 -15.30 11.36
CA GLY A 88 -17.32 -16.64 11.88
C GLY A 88 -16.21 -16.65 12.93
N LEU A 89 -15.21 -15.75 12.80
CA LEU A 89 -14.12 -15.65 13.78
C LEU A 89 -14.56 -15.02 15.11
N PHE A 90 -15.74 -14.39 15.20
CA PHE A 90 -16.28 -13.90 16.46
C PHE A 90 -17.00 -14.97 17.29
N LEU A 91 -17.13 -16.20 16.75
CA LEU A 91 -17.77 -17.33 17.42
C LEU A 91 -19.20 -16.97 17.85
N LEU A 92 -19.99 -16.46 16.90
CA LEU A 92 -21.40 -16.12 17.10
C LEU A 92 -22.27 -17.37 16.95
N HIS A 93 -23.28 -17.50 17.79
CA HIS A 93 -24.38 -18.45 17.59
C HIS A 93 -25.30 -17.95 16.47
N GLU A 94 -26.04 -18.84 15.79
CA GLU A 94 -26.96 -18.49 14.70
C GLU A 94 -28.07 -17.50 15.12
N GLU A 95 -28.38 -17.45 16.42
CA GLU A 95 -29.38 -16.56 17.01
C GLU A 95 -28.79 -15.22 17.50
N GLU A 96 -27.46 -15.10 17.56
CA GLU A 96 -26.78 -13.89 17.97
C GLU A 96 -26.50 -12.99 16.76
N THR A 97 -26.69 -11.69 16.93
CA THR A 97 -26.28 -10.70 15.92
C THR A 97 -24.91 -10.14 16.27
N ARG A 98 -24.11 -9.82 15.25
CA ARG A 98 -22.80 -9.19 15.42
C ARG A 98 -22.90 -7.91 16.25
N GLU A 99 -23.93 -7.08 16.05
CA GLU A 99 -24.11 -5.81 16.74
C GLU A 99 -24.41 -5.97 18.24
N ALA A 100 -25.08 -7.06 18.63
CA ALA A 100 -25.40 -7.33 20.03
C ALA A 100 -24.20 -7.86 20.82
N VAL A 101 -23.31 -8.59 20.16
CA VAL A 101 -22.21 -9.31 20.80
C VAL A 101 -20.87 -8.58 20.64
N VAL A 102 -20.53 -8.21 19.41
CA VAL A 102 -19.19 -7.74 19.06
C VAL A 102 -19.06 -6.26 19.39
N PRO A 103 -18.03 -5.84 20.14
CA PRO A 103 -17.85 -4.45 20.50
C PRO A 103 -17.74 -3.54 19.28
N ARG A 104 -18.57 -2.50 19.23
CA ARG A 104 -18.64 -1.58 18.09
C ARG A 104 -17.31 -0.86 17.88
N LEU A 105 -16.86 -0.83 16.63
CA LEU A 105 -15.64 -0.15 16.21
C LEU A 105 -15.95 1.20 15.52
N ALA A 106 -15.60 2.31 16.17
CA ALA A 106 -15.64 3.63 15.56
C ALA A 106 -14.28 4.00 14.95
N LEU A 107 -14.02 3.59 13.70
CA LEU A 107 -12.72 3.81 13.03
C LEU A 107 -12.24 5.27 13.09
N VAL A 108 -13.16 6.23 12.97
CA VAL A 108 -12.87 7.67 12.97
C VAL A 108 -12.33 8.20 14.29
N GLU A 109 -12.54 7.49 15.39
CA GLU A 109 -12.07 7.86 16.73
C GLU A 109 -10.68 7.27 17.03
N LEU A 110 -10.22 6.33 16.20
CA LEU A 110 -8.90 5.72 16.35
C LEU A 110 -7.81 6.72 15.98
N ALA A 111 -6.71 6.65 16.73
CA ALA A 111 -5.54 7.46 16.47
C ALA A 111 -4.25 6.64 16.61
N ASP A 112 -3.21 7.12 15.97
CA ASP A 112 -1.89 6.54 16.07
C ASP A 112 -0.83 7.63 16.17
N ASP A 113 0.30 7.29 16.78
CA ASP A 113 1.51 8.10 16.80
C ASP A 113 2.56 7.43 15.89
N PRO A 114 2.76 7.94 14.65
CA PRO A 114 3.72 7.38 13.71
C PRO A 114 5.18 7.61 14.15
N THR A 115 5.44 8.55 15.06
CA THR A 115 6.78 8.85 15.59
C THR A 115 7.21 7.87 16.69
N ASN A 116 6.23 7.21 17.33
CA ASN A 116 6.50 6.26 18.38
C ASN A 116 7.18 5.00 17.83
N ASN A 117 8.38 4.77 18.33
CA ASN A 117 9.33 3.72 17.97
C ASN A 117 9.52 2.68 19.07
N ARG A 118 8.70 2.69 20.13
CA ARG A 118 8.75 1.68 21.20
C ARG A 118 8.56 0.29 20.60
N ARG A 119 9.35 -0.68 21.07
CA ARG A 119 9.25 -2.08 20.67
C ARG A 119 7.83 -2.59 20.92
N GLY A 120 7.26 -3.28 19.92
CA GLY A 120 5.91 -3.85 20.01
C GLY A 120 4.79 -2.82 19.82
N TRP A 121 5.10 -1.53 19.69
CA TRP A 121 4.08 -0.48 19.53
C TRP A 121 3.28 -0.64 18.24
N ASN A 122 1.98 -0.42 18.37
CA ASN A 122 1.00 -0.21 17.32
C ASN A 122 -0.12 0.72 17.86
N PHE A 123 -1.05 1.11 16.99
CA PHE A 123 -2.13 2.04 17.34
C PHE A 123 -3.01 1.59 18.52
N LEU A 124 -3.13 0.29 18.79
CA LEU A 124 -3.89 -0.26 19.94
C LEU A 124 -3.26 0.10 21.31
N GLN A 125 -2.01 0.56 21.31
CA GLN A 125 -1.33 1.05 22.51
C GLN A 125 -1.43 2.58 22.68
N ASP A 126 -1.96 3.29 21.67
CA ASP A 126 -2.21 4.73 21.77
C ASP A 126 -3.32 5.00 22.78
N HIS A 127 -3.09 5.91 23.72
CA HIS A 127 -4.05 6.26 24.76
C HIS A 127 -5.39 6.77 24.20
N ARG A 128 -5.38 7.46 23.05
CA ARG A 128 -6.61 7.95 22.40
C ARG A 128 -7.43 6.79 21.84
N THR A 129 -6.77 5.85 21.18
CA THR A 129 -7.40 4.60 20.71
C THR A 129 -7.94 3.78 21.87
N ARG A 130 -7.18 3.65 22.97
CA ARG A 130 -7.64 2.94 24.17
C ARG A 130 -8.85 3.59 24.84
N ALA A 131 -8.95 4.92 24.80
CA ALA A 131 -10.10 5.64 25.31
C ALA A 131 -11.34 5.50 24.41
N ALA A 132 -11.14 5.35 23.09
CA ALA A 132 -12.21 5.17 22.12
C ALA A 132 -12.75 3.73 22.06
N LEU A 133 -11.91 2.73 22.36
CA LEU A 133 -12.29 1.32 22.32
C LEU A 133 -12.95 0.89 23.64
N PRO A 134 -14.06 0.14 23.60
CA PRO A 134 -14.76 -0.34 24.80
C PRO A 134 -13.99 -1.39 25.59
N THR A 135 -12.98 -2.02 24.99
CA THR A 135 -12.10 -3.01 25.61
C THR A 135 -10.71 -2.97 24.98
N THR A 136 -9.70 -3.44 25.72
CA THR A 136 -8.35 -3.64 25.17
C THR A 136 -8.32 -4.73 24.08
N GLY A 137 -9.32 -5.61 24.06
CA GLY A 137 -9.45 -6.72 23.11
C GLY A 137 -8.58 -7.94 23.42
N GLU A 138 -7.57 -7.81 24.30
CA GLU A 138 -6.61 -8.89 24.58
C GLU A 138 -7.25 -10.17 25.13
N GLN A 139 -8.33 -10.03 25.92
CA GLN A 139 -9.05 -11.14 26.54
C GLN A 139 -10.48 -11.31 26.04
N TRP A 140 -11.00 -10.40 25.20
CA TRP A 140 -12.43 -10.36 24.90
C TRP A 140 -13.00 -11.68 24.34
N LEU A 141 -12.36 -12.26 23.31
CA LEU A 141 -12.76 -13.57 22.77
C LEU A 141 -12.48 -14.73 23.73
N MET A 142 -11.43 -14.62 24.55
CA MET A 142 -11.10 -15.62 25.56
C MET A 142 -12.20 -15.69 26.62
N ASP A 143 -12.59 -14.53 27.15
CA ASP A 143 -13.65 -14.38 28.14
C ASP A 143 -14.99 -14.88 27.57
N ARG A 144 -15.26 -14.63 26.29
CA ARG A 144 -16.44 -15.17 25.61
C ARG A 144 -16.44 -16.71 25.59
N VAL A 145 -15.36 -17.34 25.14
CA VAL A 145 -15.25 -18.82 25.14
C VAL A 145 -15.40 -19.39 26.54
N VAL A 146 -14.80 -18.75 27.54
CA VAL A 146 -14.89 -19.20 28.93
C VAL A 146 -16.27 -18.94 29.53
N ALA A 147 -16.94 -17.83 29.23
CA ALA A 147 -18.23 -17.47 29.84
C ALA A 147 -19.43 -18.20 29.22
N THR A 148 -19.35 -18.54 27.93
CA THR A 148 -20.45 -19.16 27.18
C THR A 148 -20.39 -20.68 27.27
N ASP A 149 -21.43 -21.33 27.81
CA ASP A 149 -21.41 -22.76 28.13
C ASP A 149 -21.18 -23.67 26.91
N TRP A 150 -21.82 -23.39 25.77
CA TRP A 150 -21.65 -24.20 24.56
C TRP A 150 -20.24 -24.07 23.97
N LEU A 151 -19.68 -22.84 23.94
CA LEU A 151 -18.30 -22.61 23.53
C LEU A 151 -17.32 -23.28 24.49
N ARG A 152 -17.56 -23.18 25.81
CA ARG A 152 -16.71 -23.83 26.81
C ARG A 152 -16.70 -25.34 26.59
N ALA A 153 -17.86 -25.96 26.41
CA ALA A 153 -17.99 -27.40 26.18
C ALA A 153 -17.31 -27.85 24.87
N GLU A 154 -17.37 -27.03 23.82
CA GLU A 154 -16.75 -27.33 22.53
C GLU A 154 -15.22 -27.13 22.55
N TRP A 155 -14.73 -26.06 23.16
CA TRP A 155 -13.33 -25.65 23.08
C TRP A 155 -12.44 -26.23 24.19
N VAL A 156 -13.04 -26.56 25.34
CA VAL A 156 -12.32 -26.86 26.57
C VAL A 156 -12.76 -28.18 27.17
N GLY A 157 -11.79 -29.03 27.47
CA GLY A 157 -11.95 -30.26 28.23
C GLY A 157 -11.22 -30.18 29.58
N VAL A 158 -11.57 -31.09 30.49
CA VAL A 158 -10.86 -31.28 31.75
C VAL A 158 -10.18 -32.64 31.72
N ARG A 159 -8.87 -32.68 31.93
CA ARG A 159 -8.14 -33.94 31.99
C ARG A 159 -8.59 -34.74 33.23
N PRO A 160 -8.96 -36.02 33.10
CA PRO A 160 -9.52 -36.80 34.22
C PRO A 160 -8.60 -36.99 35.42
N HIS A 161 -7.28 -36.99 35.21
CA HIS A 161 -6.31 -37.39 36.23
C HIS A 161 -5.79 -36.25 37.13
N ASP A 162 -5.70 -35.02 36.61
CA ASP A 162 -5.13 -33.87 37.31
C ASP A 162 -6.05 -32.64 37.29
N HIS A 163 -7.25 -32.80 36.74
CA HIS A 163 -8.24 -31.75 36.54
C HIS A 163 -7.70 -30.51 35.80
N GLN A 164 -6.64 -30.66 35.01
CA GLN A 164 -6.12 -29.56 34.21
C GLN A 164 -7.06 -29.24 33.05
N VAL A 165 -7.29 -27.95 32.86
CA VAL A 165 -7.99 -27.39 31.70
C VAL A 165 -7.15 -27.63 30.46
N MET A 166 -7.73 -28.30 29.46
CA MET A 166 -7.11 -28.58 28.18
C MET A 166 -7.93 -27.96 27.05
N TRP A 167 -7.25 -27.33 26.11
CA TRP A 167 -7.89 -26.85 24.89
C TRP A 167 -7.97 -27.98 23.87
N HIS A 168 -9.13 -28.15 23.24
CA HIS A 168 -9.30 -29.14 22.17
C HIS A 168 -8.52 -28.70 20.93
N THR A 169 -7.41 -29.40 20.66
CA THR A 169 -6.49 -29.05 19.57
C THR A 169 -7.15 -29.06 18.21
N THR A 170 -8.09 -29.97 17.97
CA THR A 170 -8.86 -30.04 16.71
C THR A 170 -9.69 -28.79 16.45
N VAL A 171 -10.37 -28.27 17.48
CA VAL A 171 -11.19 -27.05 17.40
C VAL A 171 -10.28 -25.82 17.22
N VAL A 172 -9.18 -25.76 17.97
CA VAL A 172 -8.19 -24.69 17.85
C VAL A 172 -7.55 -24.67 16.46
N ASP A 173 -7.14 -25.82 15.92
CA ASP A 173 -6.52 -25.91 14.60
C ASP A 173 -7.52 -25.56 13.49
N ALA A 174 -8.80 -25.95 13.63
CA ALA A 174 -9.87 -25.53 12.73
C ALA A 174 -10.04 -24.00 12.73
N TYR A 175 -10.11 -23.37 13.91
CA TYR A 175 -10.19 -21.92 14.04
C TYR A 175 -8.97 -21.21 13.45
N LEU A 176 -7.75 -21.69 13.72
CA LEU A 176 -6.54 -21.12 13.14
C LEU A 176 -6.53 -21.27 11.60
N GLY A 177 -7.11 -22.34 11.07
CA GLY A 177 -7.37 -22.51 9.64
C GLY A 177 -8.33 -21.46 9.07
N GLN A 178 -9.41 -21.15 9.79
CA GLN A 178 -10.34 -20.06 9.40
C GLN A 178 -9.65 -18.70 9.42
N VAL A 179 -8.79 -18.44 10.42
CA VAL A 179 -7.98 -17.21 10.47
C VAL A 179 -7.02 -17.12 9.27
N ASP A 180 -6.37 -18.22 8.86
CA ASP A 180 -5.52 -18.27 7.66
C ASP A 180 -6.30 -17.94 6.38
N GLN A 181 -7.51 -18.49 6.24
CA GLN A 181 -8.40 -18.22 5.11
C GLN A 181 -8.83 -16.74 5.05
N PHE A 182 -9.27 -16.19 6.18
CA PHE A 182 -9.61 -14.77 6.31
C PHE A 182 -8.42 -13.87 5.95
N LEU A 183 -7.22 -14.19 6.42
CA LEU A 183 -6.01 -13.43 6.11
C LEU A 183 -5.62 -13.50 4.63
N GLU A 184 -5.89 -14.63 3.97
CA GLU A 184 -5.68 -14.79 2.52
C GLU A 184 -6.66 -13.92 1.71
N ARG A 185 -7.93 -13.84 2.14
CA ARG A 185 -8.91 -12.90 1.57
C ARG A 185 -8.51 -11.45 1.82
N LEU A 186 -8.09 -11.11 3.03
CA LEU A 186 -7.64 -9.78 3.40
C LEU A 186 -6.42 -9.33 2.58
N LEU A 187 -5.49 -10.26 2.30
CA LEU A 187 -4.36 -10.04 1.41
C LEU A 187 -4.80 -9.63 0.00
N LEU A 188 -5.79 -10.32 -0.56
CA LEU A 188 -6.38 -9.99 -1.86
C LEU A 188 -7.04 -8.60 -1.82
N LEU A 189 -7.90 -8.33 -0.84
CA LEU A 189 -8.58 -7.04 -0.70
C LEU A 189 -7.60 -5.87 -0.58
N MET A 190 -6.58 -6.00 0.26
CA MET A 190 -5.53 -4.98 0.39
C MET A 190 -4.77 -4.79 -0.93
N HIS A 191 -4.55 -5.85 -1.71
CA HIS A 191 -3.90 -5.75 -3.02
C HIS A 191 -4.75 -5.02 -4.08
N LEU A 192 -6.08 -5.19 -4.03
CA LEU A 192 -7.02 -4.59 -4.99
C LEU A 192 -7.37 -3.13 -4.62
N THR A 193 -7.48 -2.84 -3.32
CA THR A 193 -8.14 -1.61 -2.84
C THR A 193 -7.17 -0.53 -2.35
N ALA A 194 -5.94 -0.85 -1.97
CA ALA A 194 -5.00 0.10 -1.36
C ALA A 194 -4.44 1.18 -2.32
N GLY A 195 -5.06 1.39 -3.48
CA GLY A 195 -4.56 2.22 -4.57
C GLY A 195 -3.58 1.47 -5.47
N GLN A 196 -2.51 2.12 -5.92
CA GLN A 196 -1.55 1.53 -6.85
C GLN A 196 -1.00 0.21 -6.28
N PRO A 197 -1.20 -0.93 -6.96
CA PRO A 197 -0.85 -2.24 -6.41
C PRO A 197 0.63 -2.33 -6.01
N ALA A 198 0.86 -2.64 -4.74
CA ALA A 198 2.21 -2.92 -4.23
C ALA A 198 2.77 -4.19 -4.86
N ARG A 199 4.10 -4.36 -4.85
CA ARG A 199 4.68 -5.66 -5.21
C ARG A 199 4.25 -6.70 -4.17
N ALA A 200 4.16 -7.97 -4.59
CA ALA A 200 3.82 -9.07 -3.70
C ALA A 200 4.73 -9.09 -2.45
N THR A 201 6.03 -8.94 -2.64
CA THR A 201 7.02 -8.91 -1.54
C THR A 201 6.88 -7.70 -0.62
N GLU A 202 6.51 -6.53 -1.16
CA GLU A 202 6.27 -5.32 -0.37
C GLU A 202 4.98 -5.45 0.47
N LEU A 203 3.94 -6.06 -0.09
CA LEU A 203 2.66 -6.29 0.58
C LEU A 203 2.84 -7.33 1.70
N LEU A 204 3.38 -8.49 1.40
CA LEU A 204 3.58 -9.58 2.37
C LEU A 204 4.55 -9.19 3.50
N GLY A 205 5.49 -8.28 3.23
CA GLY A 205 6.42 -7.75 4.21
C GLY A 205 5.83 -6.73 5.20
N ILE A 206 4.53 -6.40 5.11
CA ILE A 206 3.89 -5.42 6.00
C ILE A 206 3.95 -5.89 7.45
N ARG A 207 4.45 -5.00 8.30
CA ARG A 207 4.45 -5.16 9.76
C ARG A 207 3.37 -4.33 10.40
N HIS A 208 2.64 -4.91 11.35
CA HIS A 208 1.61 -4.23 12.13
C HIS A 208 2.15 -3.66 13.46
N SER A 209 3.36 -4.03 13.88
CA SER A 209 3.99 -3.57 15.13
C SER A 209 5.48 -3.32 14.97
N ASN A 210 6.02 -2.39 15.76
CA ASN A 210 7.43 -2.03 15.76
C ASN A 210 8.32 -3.17 16.27
N THR A 211 9.54 -3.33 15.71
CA THR A 211 10.45 -4.43 16.06
C THR A 211 11.70 -3.95 16.83
N VAL A 212 12.46 -4.91 17.39
CA VAL A 212 13.63 -4.68 18.26
C VAL A 212 14.79 -3.99 17.52
N CYS A 213 14.92 -4.22 16.20
CA CYS A 213 16.04 -3.72 15.40
C CYS A 213 15.77 -2.32 14.82
N GLY A 214 14.95 -1.50 15.49
CA GLY A 214 14.60 -0.14 15.05
C GLY A 214 13.75 -0.10 13.77
N GLN A 215 13.16 -1.22 13.34
CA GLN A 215 12.30 -1.22 12.16
C GLN A 215 10.90 -0.77 12.55
N HIS A 216 10.48 0.34 11.96
CA HIS A 216 9.12 0.86 12.08
C HIS A 216 8.12 -0.13 11.47
N ARG A 217 6.93 -0.19 12.06
CA ARG A 217 5.75 -0.80 11.44
C ARG A 217 5.42 -0.13 10.10
N ASN A 218 4.68 -0.83 9.26
CA ASN A 218 4.18 -0.31 7.99
C ASN A 218 2.74 0.17 8.08
N LEU A 219 2.00 -0.27 9.11
CA LEU A 219 0.58 -0.01 9.29
C LEU A 219 0.36 1.09 10.32
N PHE A 220 -0.44 2.09 9.95
CA PHE A 220 -0.80 3.25 10.78
C PHE A 220 -2.30 3.54 10.66
N ILE A 221 -2.84 4.30 11.63
CA ILE A 221 -4.17 4.89 11.52
C ILE A 221 -4.02 6.37 11.12
N GLU A 222 -4.70 6.79 10.06
CA GLU A 222 -4.70 8.17 9.60
C GLU A 222 -6.10 8.54 9.09
N HIS A 223 -6.72 9.56 9.69
CA HIS A 223 -8.05 10.07 9.30
C HIS A 223 -9.15 8.99 9.27
N GLY A 224 -9.17 8.10 10.27
CA GLY A 224 -10.22 7.08 10.40
C GLY A 224 -10.10 5.91 9.42
N VAL A 225 -8.95 5.73 8.77
CA VAL A 225 -8.67 4.55 7.95
C VAL A 225 -7.26 4.04 8.21
N VAL A 226 -7.01 2.82 7.78
CA VAL A 226 -5.68 2.21 7.80
C VAL A 226 -4.84 2.78 6.64
N SER A 227 -3.65 3.25 6.97
CA SER A 227 -2.61 3.67 6.02
C SER A 227 -1.42 2.71 6.07
N LEU A 228 -0.95 2.32 4.88
CA LEU A 228 0.20 1.46 4.66
C LEU A 228 1.34 2.29 4.10
N VAL A 229 2.49 2.23 4.73
CA VAL A 229 3.70 2.90 4.28
C VAL A 229 4.75 1.88 3.88
N THR A 230 5.06 1.87 2.58
CA THR A 230 6.13 1.04 2.04
C THR A 230 7.21 1.92 1.43
N ALA A 231 8.48 1.54 1.62
CA ALA A 231 9.60 2.24 1.04
C ALA A 231 10.16 1.44 -0.13
N TYR A 232 10.25 2.10 -1.28
CA TYR A 232 10.79 1.52 -2.50
C TYR A 232 12.25 1.90 -2.69
N HIS A 233 13.12 0.90 -2.85
CA HIS A 233 14.59 1.05 -2.94
C HIS A 233 15.19 0.71 -4.32
N LYS A 234 14.40 0.33 -5.33
CA LYS A 234 14.95 0.09 -6.68
C LYS A 234 15.41 1.43 -7.28
N GLY A 235 16.72 1.55 -7.54
CA GLY A 235 17.34 2.79 -8.01
C GLY A 235 18.03 3.63 -6.92
N TYR A 236 18.13 3.14 -5.69
CA TYR A 236 18.91 3.81 -4.62
C TYR A 236 20.36 4.08 -5.06
N SER A 237 21.00 3.09 -5.70
CA SER A 237 22.34 3.21 -6.28
C SER A 237 22.48 4.29 -7.35
N MET A 238 21.38 4.69 -7.99
CA MET A 238 21.36 5.67 -9.08
C MET A 238 20.87 7.06 -8.66
N THR A 239 20.09 7.17 -7.58
CA THR A 239 19.37 8.41 -7.23
C THR A 239 19.59 8.88 -5.80
N GLY A 240 20.23 8.07 -4.94
CA GLY A 240 20.50 8.40 -3.54
C GLY A 240 19.24 8.65 -2.68
N SER A 241 18.03 8.42 -3.19
CA SER A 241 16.78 8.70 -2.48
C SER A 241 15.84 7.49 -2.46
N THR A 242 15.21 7.27 -1.31
CA THR A 242 14.21 6.21 -1.12
C THR A 242 12.82 6.80 -1.32
N LYS A 243 12.00 6.17 -2.17
CA LYS A 243 10.63 6.64 -2.42
C LYS A 243 9.67 6.04 -1.40
N ILE A 244 9.18 6.86 -0.48
CA ILE A 244 8.10 6.49 0.46
C ILE A 244 6.77 6.56 -0.29
N ILE A 245 5.97 5.50 -0.22
CA ILE A 245 4.65 5.43 -0.84
C ILE A 245 3.62 5.16 0.24
N HIS A 246 2.67 6.08 0.37
CA HIS A 246 1.49 5.93 1.22
C HIS A 246 0.36 5.29 0.43
N ARG A 247 -0.33 4.34 1.04
CA ARG A 247 -1.50 3.66 0.51
C ARG A 247 -2.58 3.63 1.56
N TYR A 248 -3.77 4.09 1.23
CA TYR A 248 -4.90 4.12 2.15
C TYR A 248 -5.86 2.99 1.78
N LEU A 249 -6.39 2.29 2.78
CA LEU A 249 -7.46 1.33 2.58
C LEU A 249 -8.83 2.03 2.63
N PRO A 250 -9.86 1.51 1.94
CA PRO A 250 -11.23 1.95 2.17
C PRO A 250 -11.67 1.62 3.61
N ALA A 251 -12.74 2.25 4.11
CA ALA A 251 -13.17 2.07 5.50
C ALA A 251 -13.55 0.62 5.81
N GLU A 252 -14.24 -0.01 4.88
CA GLU A 252 -14.73 -1.38 4.96
C GLU A 252 -13.56 -2.37 5.09
N VAL A 253 -12.47 -2.18 4.36
CA VAL A 253 -11.26 -3.01 4.49
C VAL A 253 -10.42 -2.62 5.71
N SER A 254 -10.42 -1.34 6.08
CA SER A 254 -9.77 -0.86 7.32
C SER A 254 -10.40 -1.48 8.56
N GLU A 255 -11.72 -1.64 8.57
CA GLU A 255 -12.48 -2.29 9.63
C GLU A 255 -12.02 -3.74 9.82
N LEU A 256 -11.93 -4.51 8.72
CA LEU A 256 -11.44 -5.90 8.74
C LEU A 256 -10.04 -6.00 9.37
N VAL A 257 -9.12 -5.12 8.96
CA VAL A 257 -7.75 -5.07 9.50
C VAL A 257 -7.76 -4.76 11.00
N VAL A 258 -8.58 -3.80 11.43
CA VAL A 258 -8.59 -3.37 12.83
C VAL A 258 -9.22 -4.42 13.73
N TYR A 259 -10.35 -5.02 13.37
CA TYR A 259 -10.93 -6.13 14.15
C TYR A 259 -9.97 -7.32 14.24
N TYR A 260 -9.30 -7.65 13.14
CA TYR A 260 -8.28 -8.69 13.15
C TYR A 260 -7.19 -8.41 14.18
N LEU A 261 -6.60 -7.20 14.15
CA LEU A 261 -5.53 -6.85 15.08
C LEU A 261 -5.99 -6.70 16.54
N TRP A 262 -7.24 -6.27 16.74
CA TRP A 262 -7.81 -5.95 18.05
C TRP A 262 -8.37 -7.16 18.79
N LEU A 263 -9.18 -8.00 18.14
CA LEU A 263 -9.91 -9.09 18.79
C LEU A 263 -9.40 -10.47 18.37
N ILE A 264 -9.19 -10.69 17.06
CA ILE A 264 -8.89 -12.02 16.51
C ILE A 264 -7.45 -12.43 16.80
N LEU A 265 -6.47 -11.57 16.52
CA LEU A 265 -5.05 -11.87 16.64
C LEU A 265 -4.60 -12.16 18.09
N PRO A 266 -5.03 -11.40 19.13
CA PRO A 266 -4.73 -11.75 20.51
C PRO A 266 -5.27 -13.12 20.90
N PHE A 267 -6.52 -13.43 20.52
CA PHE A 267 -7.14 -14.71 20.82
C PHE A 267 -6.47 -15.87 20.08
N ALA A 268 -6.25 -15.76 18.77
CA ALA A 268 -5.56 -16.78 17.97
C ALA A 268 -4.19 -17.14 18.57
N ARG A 269 -3.43 -16.13 19.03
CA ARG A 269 -2.15 -16.34 19.71
C ARG A 269 -2.31 -17.02 21.06
N ALA A 270 -3.32 -16.63 21.84
CA ALA A 270 -3.57 -17.20 23.16
C ALA A 270 -3.95 -18.69 23.04
N VAL A 271 -4.91 -19.04 22.20
CA VAL A 271 -5.36 -20.42 22.03
C VAL A 271 -4.28 -21.31 21.40
N GLN A 272 -3.50 -20.79 20.46
CA GLN A 272 -2.35 -21.52 19.91
C GLN A 272 -1.32 -21.85 21.01
N ALA A 273 -1.00 -20.88 21.87
CA ALA A 273 -0.05 -21.09 22.97
C ALA A 273 -0.59 -22.06 24.03
N LEU A 274 -1.88 -21.98 24.34
CA LEU A 274 -2.53 -22.83 25.34
C LEU A 274 -2.72 -24.28 24.85
N ALA A 275 -3.10 -24.48 23.59
CA ALA A 275 -3.31 -25.81 23.01
C ALA A 275 -2.00 -26.54 22.70
N HIS A 276 -0.99 -25.81 22.21
CA HIS A 276 0.25 -26.42 21.71
C HIS A 276 1.48 -26.16 22.59
N GLY A 277 1.32 -25.52 23.76
CA GLY A 277 2.41 -25.21 24.69
C GLY A 277 3.48 -24.26 24.14
N THR A 278 3.17 -23.54 23.05
CA THR A 278 4.14 -22.75 22.30
C THR A 278 4.15 -21.30 22.76
N ARG A 279 4.97 -20.98 23.78
CA ARG A 279 5.29 -19.59 24.15
C ARG A 279 6.23 -18.95 23.12
N GLN A 280 5.71 -18.69 21.93
CA GLN A 280 6.50 -18.14 20.83
C GLN A 280 6.47 -16.62 20.81
N ALA A 281 7.58 -16.03 20.33
CA ALA A 281 7.71 -14.59 20.26
C ALA A 281 6.78 -14.02 19.17
N ARG A 282 6.03 -12.96 19.52
CA ARG A 282 4.99 -12.36 18.66
C ARG A 282 5.60 -11.89 17.33
N SER A 283 5.19 -12.51 16.22
CA SER A 283 5.56 -12.05 14.88
C SER A 283 4.98 -10.66 14.63
N PRO A 284 5.78 -9.70 14.13
CA PRO A 284 5.31 -8.36 13.81
C PRO A 284 4.63 -8.27 12.44
N PHE A 285 4.70 -9.33 11.63
CA PHE A 285 4.12 -9.37 10.28
C PHE A 285 2.60 -9.55 10.32
N LEU A 286 1.90 -8.92 9.37
CA LEU A 286 0.47 -9.13 9.19
C LEU A 286 0.16 -10.54 8.64
N TRP A 287 1.07 -11.10 7.83
CA TRP A 287 0.98 -12.47 7.26
C TRP A 287 2.17 -13.33 7.69
N PRO A 288 2.18 -13.87 8.92
CA PRO A 288 3.29 -14.67 9.41
C PRO A 288 3.32 -16.06 8.75
N ARG A 289 4.50 -16.53 8.28
CA ARG A 289 4.70 -17.90 7.76
C ARG A 289 4.61 -18.98 8.84
N GLY A 290 4.71 -18.57 10.09
CA GLY A 290 4.58 -19.43 11.24
C GLY A 290 4.66 -18.62 12.54
N PRO A 291 4.48 -19.28 13.68
CA PRO A 291 4.44 -18.61 14.98
C PRO A 291 5.81 -18.03 15.41
N ASN A 292 6.90 -18.45 14.78
CA ASN A 292 8.26 -17.98 15.07
C ASN A 292 8.63 -16.73 14.24
N LEU A 293 9.26 -15.73 14.86
CA LEU A 293 9.86 -14.57 14.18
C LEU A 293 10.82 -14.95 13.03
N ALA A 294 11.54 -16.07 13.16
CA ALA A 294 12.46 -16.56 12.12
C ALA A 294 11.73 -17.10 10.88
N ALA A 295 10.46 -17.51 10.99
CA ALA A 295 9.69 -18.02 9.87
C ALA A 295 9.38 -16.94 8.81
N GLY A 296 9.45 -15.65 9.20
CA GLY A 296 9.21 -14.54 8.30
C GLY A 296 7.76 -14.41 7.87
N ALA A 297 7.54 -13.79 6.71
CA ALA A 297 6.22 -13.60 6.13
C ALA A 297 5.87 -14.71 5.13
N TRP A 298 4.57 -14.83 4.80
CA TRP A 298 4.09 -15.66 3.69
C TRP A 298 4.87 -15.40 2.38
N ASP A 299 4.95 -16.41 1.52
CA ASP A 299 5.57 -16.27 0.21
C ASP A 299 4.62 -15.66 -0.83
N SER A 300 5.20 -15.15 -1.92
CA SER A 300 4.44 -14.53 -3.02
C SER A 300 3.48 -15.49 -3.75
N GLY A 301 3.65 -16.81 -3.57
CA GLY A 301 2.77 -17.82 -4.12
C GLY A 301 1.36 -17.74 -3.54
N ARG A 302 1.22 -17.39 -2.26
CA ARG A 302 -0.09 -17.17 -1.59
C ARG A 302 -0.91 -16.10 -2.31
N LEU A 303 -0.37 -14.90 -2.52
CA LEU A 303 -1.06 -13.81 -3.23
C LEU A 303 -1.44 -14.23 -4.67
N ARG A 304 -0.54 -14.94 -5.36
CA ARG A 304 -0.81 -15.43 -6.72
C ARG A 304 -1.97 -16.42 -6.72
N GLY A 305 -1.95 -17.38 -5.79
CA GLY A 305 -2.97 -18.44 -5.68
C GLY A 305 -4.35 -17.87 -5.42
N VAL A 306 -4.50 -17.02 -4.40
CA VAL A 306 -5.80 -16.38 -4.09
C VAL A 306 -6.28 -15.51 -5.24
N LEU A 307 -5.42 -14.68 -5.83
CA LEU A 307 -5.80 -13.79 -6.93
C LEU A 307 -6.31 -14.58 -8.14
N GLN A 308 -5.64 -15.68 -8.51
CA GLN A 308 -6.04 -16.53 -9.62
C GLN A 308 -7.34 -17.28 -9.34
N ARG A 309 -7.45 -17.89 -8.15
CA ARG A 309 -8.63 -18.66 -7.73
C ARG A 309 -9.88 -17.77 -7.70
N GLU A 310 -9.80 -16.64 -7.03
CA GLU A 310 -10.95 -15.75 -6.85
C GLU A 310 -11.36 -15.07 -8.16
N ALA A 311 -10.40 -14.66 -8.99
CA ALA A 311 -10.71 -14.13 -10.32
C ALA A 311 -11.32 -15.20 -11.25
N HIS A 312 -10.93 -16.47 -11.12
CA HIS A 312 -11.57 -17.53 -11.88
C HIS A 312 -13.02 -17.75 -11.45
N ILE A 313 -13.28 -17.84 -10.15
CA ILE A 313 -14.61 -18.09 -9.59
C ILE A 313 -15.57 -16.93 -9.87
N HIS A 314 -15.13 -15.69 -9.64
CA HIS A 314 -16.03 -14.54 -9.59
C HIS A 314 -15.91 -13.57 -10.78
N LEU A 315 -14.81 -13.64 -11.56
CA LEU A 315 -14.62 -12.84 -12.78
C LEU A 315 -14.55 -13.69 -14.05
N GLN A 316 -14.50 -15.02 -13.94
CA GLN A 316 -14.33 -15.94 -15.07
C GLN A 316 -13.14 -15.57 -15.96
N THR A 317 -12.06 -15.04 -15.37
CA THR A 317 -10.88 -14.57 -16.10
C THR A 317 -9.58 -14.99 -15.43
N LYS A 318 -8.47 -14.91 -16.16
CA LYS A 318 -7.13 -15.16 -15.63
C LYS A 318 -6.50 -13.85 -15.16
N LEU A 319 -6.42 -13.67 -13.84
CA LEU A 319 -5.77 -12.52 -13.23
C LEU A 319 -4.47 -12.94 -12.53
N ASN A 320 -3.38 -12.22 -12.81
CA ASN A 320 -2.10 -12.40 -12.12
C ASN A 320 -1.61 -11.04 -11.60
N VAL A 321 -0.64 -11.06 -10.67
CA VAL A 321 -0.16 -9.85 -9.99
C VAL A 321 0.34 -8.79 -10.99
N ILE A 322 1.00 -9.20 -12.08
CA ILE A 322 1.53 -8.28 -13.09
C ILE A 322 0.41 -7.72 -13.98
N SER A 323 -0.51 -8.57 -14.46
CA SER A 323 -1.63 -8.14 -15.28
C SER A 323 -2.58 -7.25 -14.51
N TRP A 324 -2.85 -7.56 -13.24
CA TRP A 324 -3.61 -6.70 -12.34
C TRP A 324 -2.95 -5.33 -12.19
N ARG A 325 -1.64 -5.28 -11.92
CA ARG A 325 -0.93 -4.00 -11.79
C ARG A 325 -1.02 -3.16 -13.06
N HIS A 326 -0.89 -3.77 -14.24
CA HIS A 326 -1.04 -3.07 -15.52
C HIS A 326 -2.48 -2.58 -15.74
N ALA A 327 -3.47 -3.41 -15.44
CA ALA A 327 -4.88 -3.06 -15.51
C ALA A 327 -5.21 -1.90 -14.55
N ALA A 328 -4.83 -1.98 -13.28
CA ALA A 328 -5.06 -0.93 -12.28
C ALA A 328 -4.46 0.41 -12.71
N ILE A 329 -3.25 0.43 -13.30
CA ILE A 329 -2.65 1.66 -13.84
C ILE A 329 -3.48 2.20 -15.01
N ALA A 330 -3.88 1.35 -15.95
CA ALA A 330 -4.70 1.80 -17.08
C ALA A 330 -6.07 2.33 -16.63
N ILE A 331 -6.78 1.59 -15.78
CA ILE A 331 -8.08 1.96 -15.21
C ILE A 331 -7.96 3.31 -14.50
N SER A 332 -6.90 3.48 -13.69
CA SER A 332 -6.73 4.72 -12.95
C SER A 332 -6.56 5.94 -13.85
N ARG A 333 -5.98 5.78 -15.04
CA ARG A 333 -5.78 6.87 -16.02
C ARG A 333 -7.03 7.18 -16.80
N ALA A 334 -7.85 6.16 -17.06
CA ALA A 334 -9.12 6.30 -17.75
C ALA A 334 -10.19 6.94 -16.85
N HIS A 335 -10.23 6.57 -15.56
CA HIS A 335 -11.37 6.89 -14.69
C HIS A 335 -11.08 7.84 -13.52
N LEU A 336 -9.83 8.11 -13.15
CA LEU A 336 -9.52 9.03 -12.04
C LEU A 336 -9.17 10.44 -12.55
N GLN A 337 -9.78 11.45 -11.95
CA GLN A 337 -9.62 12.86 -12.29
C GLN A 337 -8.24 13.39 -11.89
N CYS A 338 -7.61 12.78 -10.88
CA CYS A 338 -6.28 13.15 -10.40
C CYS A 338 -5.11 12.76 -11.34
N GLY A 339 -5.39 12.24 -12.54
CA GLY A 339 -4.38 11.81 -13.52
C GLY A 339 -3.87 10.37 -13.29
N GLY A 340 -4.54 9.60 -12.44
CA GLY A 340 -4.27 8.19 -12.20
C GLY A 340 -2.93 7.86 -11.52
N PHE A 341 -2.60 6.58 -11.49
CA PHE A 341 -1.35 6.09 -10.92
C PHE A 341 -0.15 6.41 -11.83
N LYS A 342 0.97 6.84 -11.23
CA LYS A 342 2.20 7.12 -11.97
C LYS A 342 2.89 5.80 -12.37
N ARG A 343 3.43 5.78 -13.60
CA ARG A 343 4.22 4.66 -14.14
C ARG A 343 5.58 4.60 -13.43
N ASP A 344 5.73 3.71 -12.46
CA ASP A 344 7.04 3.36 -11.89
C ASP A 344 7.70 2.27 -12.76
N TYR A 345 8.10 2.63 -13.99
CA TYR A 345 8.91 1.76 -14.86
C TYR A 345 10.38 2.19 -14.84
N SER A 346 11.21 1.36 -14.20
CA SER A 346 12.52 0.98 -14.73
C SER A 346 12.55 -0.55 -14.77
N ALA A 347 12.64 -1.06 -16.00
CA ALA A 347 12.72 -2.46 -16.35
C ALA A 347 13.91 -3.15 -15.65
N ASP A 348 13.64 -4.31 -15.04
CA ASP A 348 14.09 -5.62 -15.53
C ASP A 348 13.78 -6.63 -14.42
N ASP A 349 13.21 -7.77 -14.82
CA ASP A 349 13.10 -9.00 -14.06
C ASP A 349 14.01 -9.98 -14.81
N GLY A 350 15.20 -10.20 -14.25
CA GLY A 350 16.21 -11.03 -14.85
C GLY A 350 17.44 -11.02 -13.97
N LEU A 351 17.67 -12.13 -13.26
CA LEU A 351 18.92 -12.51 -12.60
C LEU A 351 19.64 -11.39 -11.81
N ILE A 352 19.47 -11.40 -10.49
CA ILE A 352 20.56 -11.60 -9.53
C ILE A 352 19.85 -11.99 -8.23
N ASP A 353 19.84 -13.30 -8.02
CA ASP A 353 19.69 -13.89 -6.69
C ASP A 353 20.94 -13.54 -5.87
N GLN A 354 20.79 -13.44 -4.54
CA GLN A 354 21.86 -13.29 -3.54
C GLN A 354 22.67 -11.98 -3.51
N GLN A 355 22.11 -10.95 -2.88
CA GLN A 355 22.77 -10.08 -1.87
C GLN A 355 21.85 -8.88 -1.57
N ALA A 356 20.81 -9.09 -0.78
CA ALA A 356 19.97 -7.98 -0.31
C ALA A 356 19.52 -8.21 1.14
N GLY A 357 20.48 -8.36 2.04
CA GLY A 357 20.25 -8.40 3.49
C GLY A 357 19.72 -7.09 4.11
N HIS A 358 19.30 -6.09 3.33
CA HIS A 358 19.04 -4.73 3.86
C HIS A 358 17.72 -4.06 3.40
N GLY A 359 16.76 -4.78 2.81
CA GLY A 359 15.50 -4.18 2.30
C GLY A 359 14.54 -3.59 3.34
N SER A 360 14.53 -4.10 4.57
CA SER A 360 13.61 -3.65 5.64
C SER A 360 14.22 -2.62 6.60
N TRP A 361 15.55 -2.62 6.78
CA TRP A 361 16.25 -1.68 7.67
C TRP A 361 16.27 -0.26 7.09
N ALA A 362 16.55 -0.13 5.78
CA ALA A 362 16.51 1.15 5.10
C ALA A 362 15.09 1.76 5.09
N ALA A 363 14.05 0.94 4.88
CA ALA A 363 12.66 1.41 4.81
C ALA A 363 12.16 2.03 6.13
N GLY A 364 12.42 1.36 7.26
CA GLY A 364 12.03 1.85 8.59
C GLY A 364 12.80 3.10 8.99
N THR A 365 14.12 3.11 8.78
CA THR A 365 14.99 4.27 9.07
C THR A 365 14.71 5.44 8.14
N VAL A 366 14.34 5.20 6.88
CA VAL A 366 13.91 6.25 5.94
C VAL A 366 12.54 6.79 6.30
N TYR A 367 11.61 5.98 6.80
CA TYR A 367 10.33 6.51 7.31
C TYR A 367 10.55 7.36 8.57
N ALA A 368 11.40 6.90 9.50
CA ALA A 368 11.81 7.66 10.68
C ALA A 368 12.48 9.00 10.29
N ARG A 369 13.39 8.97 9.31
CA ARG A 369 14.03 10.16 8.74
C ARG A 369 13.04 11.01 7.95
N GLY A 370 12.07 10.42 7.26
CA GLY A 370 11.00 11.11 6.53
C GLY A 370 9.96 11.76 7.46
N LEU A 371 9.83 11.32 8.70
CA LEU A 371 9.11 12.09 9.73
C LEU A 371 9.92 13.32 10.20
N GLN A 372 11.24 13.34 9.96
CA GLN A 372 12.18 14.41 10.33
C GLN A 372 12.58 15.34 9.16
N GLU A 373 12.43 14.90 7.89
CA GLU A 373 12.64 15.73 6.70
C GLU A 373 11.59 16.85 6.60
N ALA A 374 11.95 17.96 5.95
CA ALA A 374 11.17 19.21 5.89
C ALA A 374 9.64 18.96 5.76
N PRO A 375 8.84 19.29 6.80
CA PRO A 375 7.44 18.86 6.93
C PRO A 375 6.53 19.11 5.72
N GLY A 376 6.80 20.16 4.94
CA GLY A 376 5.97 20.57 3.79
C GLY A 376 5.97 19.60 2.61
N HIS A 377 7.11 19.01 2.22
CA HIS A 377 7.19 18.17 1.01
C HIS A 377 6.54 16.80 1.18
N ILE A 378 6.67 16.23 2.38
CA ILE A 378 6.11 14.92 2.71
C ILE A 378 4.61 15.04 2.92
N GLN A 379 4.16 16.12 3.55
CA GLN A 379 2.74 16.40 3.69
C GLN A 379 2.06 16.60 2.33
N ALA A 380 2.68 17.33 1.39
CA ALA A 380 2.14 17.49 0.04
C ALA A 380 1.99 16.14 -0.70
N ARG A 381 2.99 15.24 -0.60
CA ARG A 381 2.91 13.90 -1.21
C ARG A 381 1.84 13.03 -0.53
N ARG A 382 1.73 13.07 0.80
CA ARG A 382 0.68 12.35 1.55
C ARG A 382 -0.72 12.79 1.13
N VAL A 383 -0.95 14.10 1.01
CA VAL A 383 -2.22 14.66 0.51
C VAL A 383 -2.53 14.15 -0.91
N GLN A 384 -1.53 14.07 -1.80
CA GLN A 384 -1.72 13.50 -3.14
C GLN A 384 -2.05 12.01 -3.11
N TYR A 385 -1.30 11.20 -2.36
CA TYR A 385 -1.57 9.75 -2.23
C TYR A 385 -2.97 9.51 -1.67
N ARG A 386 -3.36 10.28 -0.66
CA ARG A 386 -4.70 10.23 -0.10
C ARG A 386 -5.77 10.59 -1.13
N ALA A 387 -5.59 11.67 -1.88
CA ALA A 387 -6.55 12.07 -2.93
C ALA A 387 -6.73 10.97 -3.98
N ILE A 388 -5.61 10.40 -4.45
CA ILE A 388 -5.62 9.30 -5.43
C ILE A 388 -6.33 8.06 -4.87
N SER A 389 -6.01 7.64 -3.64
CA SER A 389 -6.67 6.50 -2.99
C SER A 389 -8.18 6.73 -2.87
N ARG A 390 -8.62 7.96 -2.59
CA ARG A 390 -10.05 8.27 -2.50
C ARG A 390 -10.79 8.14 -3.80
N GLU A 391 -10.23 8.67 -4.89
CA GLU A 391 -10.83 8.53 -6.20
C GLU A 391 -10.85 7.05 -6.61
N TRP A 392 -9.81 6.29 -6.27
CA TRP A 392 -9.78 4.84 -6.47
C TRP A 392 -10.87 4.11 -5.67
N HIS A 393 -11.06 4.43 -4.39
CA HIS A 393 -12.11 3.84 -3.57
C HIS A 393 -13.50 4.17 -4.11
N ALA A 394 -13.75 5.43 -4.49
CA ALA A 394 -15.00 5.86 -5.09
C ALA A 394 -15.27 5.13 -6.41
N PHE A 395 -14.25 4.97 -7.27
CA PHE A 395 -14.34 4.20 -8.50
C PHE A 395 -14.69 2.73 -8.26
N LEU A 396 -14.14 2.12 -7.21
CA LEU A 396 -14.45 0.73 -6.82
C LEU A 396 -15.84 0.59 -6.17
N GLY A 397 -16.51 1.70 -5.83
CA GLY A 397 -17.86 1.70 -5.26
C GLY A 397 -17.92 1.78 -3.73
N PHE A 398 -16.80 2.10 -3.05
CA PHE A 398 -16.77 2.31 -1.61
C PHE A 398 -17.30 3.69 -1.20
N GLN A 399 -17.81 3.80 0.03
CA GLN A 399 -18.14 5.11 0.59
C GLN A 399 -16.88 5.93 0.88
N VAL A 400 -16.89 7.23 0.55
CA VAL A 400 -15.70 8.08 0.68
C VAL A 400 -15.50 8.52 2.14
N SER A 401 -14.77 7.72 2.92
CA SER A 401 -14.49 7.98 4.34
C SER A 401 -13.49 9.13 4.62
N LEU A 402 -12.71 9.54 3.62
CA LEU A 402 -11.55 10.41 3.82
C LEU A 402 -11.83 11.94 3.76
N GLY A 403 -13.08 12.42 3.94
CA GLY A 403 -13.51 13.85 4.13
C GLY A 403 -13.17 14.87 3.01
N PRO A 404 -14.02 15.81 2.55
CA PRO A 404 -13.90 16.50 1.25
C PRO A 404 -12.51 17.10 0.91
N ARG A 405 -12.15 17.11 -0.40
CA ARG A 405 -10.95 17.78 -0.92
C ARG A 405 -11.03 19.26 -0.52
N LYS A 406 -10.09 19.75 0.32
CA LYS A 406 -9.86 21.21 0.38
C LYS A 406 -9.47 21.60 -1.04
N ARG A 407 -10.33 22.36 -1.73
CA ARG A 407 -9.99 22.96 -3.02
C ARG A 407 -8.68 23.70 -2.79
N GLY A 408 -7.68 23.38 -3.61
CA GLY A 408 -6.43 24.13 -3.60
C GLY A 408 -6.78 25.60 -3.81
N TRP A 409 -6.14 26.46 -3.04
CA TRP A 409 -6.08 27.88 -3.36
C TRP A 409 -5.63 28.02 -4.82
N GLY A 410 -6.49 28.61 -5.65
CA GLY A 410 -6.25 28.80 -7.08
C GLY A 410 -7.37 28.20 -7.92
N GLU A 411 -8.50 28.89 -7.95
CA GLU A 411 -9.45 29.04 -9.06
C GLU A 411 -10.83 29.36 -8.48
N GLY A 412 -11.07 30.66 -8.38
CA GLY A 412 -12.29 31.27 -7.88
C GLY A 412 -12.17 32.78 -8.08
N LYS A 413 -12.07 33.22 -9.34
CA LYS A 413 -12.47 34.59 -9.68
C LYS A 413 -13.99 34.62 -9.59
N GLY A 414 -14.48 34.91 -8.39
CA GLY A 414 -15.83 35.43 -8.21
C GLY A 414 -15.88 36.81 -8.84
N GLU A 415 -16.85 37.00 -9.73
CA GLU A 415 -17.33 38.31 -10.11
C GLU A 415 -17.90 38.99 -8.86
N GLU A 416 -17.25 40.06 -8.40
CA GLU A 416 -17.86 41.07 -7.53
C GLU A 416 -18.15 42.32 -8.37
N PRO A 417 -19.32 42.95 -8.19
CA PRO A 417 -19.75 44.07 -9.01
C PRO A 417 -18.94 45.33 -8.69
N ALA A 418 -18.49 46.00 -9.76
CA ALA A 418 -17.65 47.18 -9.69
C ALA A 418 -18.28 48.33 -8.90
N ALA A 419 -17.69 48.67 -7.76
CA ALA A 419 -17.95 49.91 -7.04
C ALA A 419 -17.34 51.10 -7.82
N LYS A 420 -18.20 52.01 -8.28
CA LYS A 420 -17.85 53.29 -8.89
C LYS A 420 -16.95 54.11 -7.95
N ARG A 421 -15.69 54.31 -8.33
CA ARG A 421 -14.84 55.39 -7.77
C ARG A 421 -14.77 56.53 -8.78
N GLN A 422 -15.44 57.63 -8.44
CA GLN A 422 -15.33 58.93 -9.08
C GLN A 422 -13.85 59.39 -9.08
N ARG A 423 -13.29 59.56 -10.28
CA ARG A 423 -12.02 60.27 -10.50
C ARG A 423 -12.29 61.77 -10.37
N GLN A 424 -11.85 62.39 -9.27
CA GLN A 424 -11.71 63.85 -9.21
C GLN A 424 -10.48 64.24 -10.04
N GLN A 425 -10.70 65.13 -11.02
CA GLN A 425 -9.67 65.74 -11.85
C GLN A 425 -8.95 66.83 -11.04
N GLN A 426 -7.61 66.83 -11.05
CA GLN A 426 -6.80 68.00 -10.67
C GLN A 426 -6.35 68.74 -11.95
N PRO A 427 -6.36 70.09 -11.97
CA PRO A 427 -6.19 70.89 -13.17
C PRO A 427 -4.73 71.04 -13.61
N TYR A 428 -4.56 71.22 -14.91
CA TYR A 428 -3.29 71.45 -15.62
C TYR A 428 -2.63 72.78 -15.22
N VAL A 429 -1.31 72.77 -15.02
CA VAL A 429 -0.46 73.96 -14.92
C VAL A 429 0.29 74.12 -16.24
N THR A 430 0.00 75.21 -16.96
CA THR A 430 0.66 75.63 -18.20
C THR A 430 1.96 76.37 -17.86
N VAL A 431 3.08 75.98 -18.49
CA VAL A 431 4.35 76.72 -18.42
C VAL A 431 4.62 77.32 -19.79
N GLU A 432 4.54 78.64 -19.89
CA GLU A 432 4.97 79.42 -21.06
C GLU A 432 6.51 79.52 -21.07
N MET A 433 7.13 79.17 -22.20
CA MET A 433 8.54 79.49 -22.46
C MET A 433 8.60 80.83 -23.21
N LYS A 434 9.39 81.78 -22.71
CA LYS A 434 9.80 82.98 -23.45
C LYS A 434 11.14 82.74 -24.11
N GLU A 435 11.17 82.90 -25.42
CA GLU A 435 12.37 83.01 -26.24
C GLU A 435 13.13 84.30 -25.90
N ASN A 436 14.46 84.20 -25.87
CA ASN A 436 15.36 85.28 -26.23
C ASN A 436 16.61 84.70 -26.86
#